data_AF-A0A1W9N9E0-F1
#
_entry.id   AF-A0A1W9N9E0-F1
#
_cell.length_a   1.000
_cell.length_b   1.000
_cell.length_c   1.000
_cell.angle_alpha   90.00
_cell.angle_beta   90.00
_cell.angle_gamma   90.00
#
_symmetry.space_group_name_H-M   'P 1'
#
loop_
_entity.id
_entity.type
_entity.pdbx_description
1 polymer ?
#
loop_
_entity_poly.entity_id
_entity_poly.type
_entity_poly.pdbx_seq_one_letter_code
_entity_poly.pdbx_strand_id
1 'polypeptide(L)'
;MPRCCFTAVYLMLWAGVLAGALEAPAKLWIERAADLLDAPSPGEDAFMEAEAALNAAAEFEPPGPDSFYLQARIALKNNPFADNVPVRRAYELARSSVNFRPFSYIRYSFEEVAFLYAQLALRLKEYRAYLDSYENWPGGSRDNTVLLYAAARSALYLGQRDKAIVLAHRGGYLAMPTDSLAGFQAGMDNPLPAFWAIAAAAGDEASISAYGSAKHRWGEALEEALMPWLLSGAADIPVVRELSGFLTPSAQKMASAVIGEAELNDTKEDLALARHLGYAFAQKNSLVPYTGTLAADSEYDGYKEEIIDVKNGLPVYRRIDANQDGDYEWEIEYSDGSPSRIRLDGGALEIGFVKEAYPEVLFMRRKANGLQGEAEFQTGAFFWDPGSGNPGFGKLSRPDWQESRLWPHIRRIALDTEDGMKRTIVWFVQGLPAKASMAEYPEWDLQKPRWIREFIYVDGIISAGRRSFSTTAEKWELYERYENGKLTGLAWDPAMQGRPLYLKDWALGKYMQVQAWDLDADGWMDVRRFLNPQTGDDAKELEIGEMRSEDLLPWSKDGWYSWGAVEE
;
A
#
# COMPACT_ATOMS: atom_id res chain seq x y z
N MET A 1 30.19 -69.76 -22.50
CA MET A 1 29.60 -68.43 -22.27
C MET A 1 28.66 -68.52 -21.06
N PRO A 2 29.17 -68.19 -19.86
CA PRO A 2 28.43 -67.33 -18.94
C PRO A 2 29.41 -66.46 -18.10
N ARG A 3 29.58 -65.18 -18.44
CA ARG A 3 30.33 -64.22 -17.59
C ARG A 3 29.66 -62.85 -17.44
N CYS A 4 28.56 -62.58 -18.15
CA CYS A 4 27.88 -61.28 -18.07
C CYS A 4 26.82 -61.18 -16.95
N CYS A 5 26.32 -62.29 -16.38
CA CYS A 5 25.29 -62.21 -15.35
C CYS A 5 25.83 -61.95 -13.93
N PHE A 6 27.10 -62.28 -13.64
CA PHE A 6 27.66 -62.12 -12.29
C PHE A 6 28.04 -60.67 -11.96
N THR A 7 28.51 -59.90 -12.94
CA THR A 7 28.93 -58.51 -12.74
C THR A 7 27.74 -57.57 -12.51
N ALA A 8 26.60 -57.84 -13.15
CA ALA A 8 25.36 -57.08 -12.95
C ALA A 8 24.76 -57.28 -11.55
N VAL A 9 24.78 -58.51 -11.03
CA VAL A 9 24.29 -58.82 -9.68
C VAL A 9 25.23 -58.25 -8.61
N TYR A 10 26.55 -58.27 -8.84
CA TYR A 10 27.53 -57.69 -7.90
C TYR A 10 27.48 -56.14 -7.86
N LEU A 11 27.25 -55.49 -9.01
CA LEU A 11 27.02 -54.04 -9.09
C LEU A 11 25.68 -53.62 -8.48
N MET A 12 24.61 -54.41 -8.63
CA MET A 12 23.33 -54.15 -7.97
C MET A 12 23.40 -54.35 -6.45
N LEU A 13 24.13 -55.36 -5.96
CA LEU A 13 24.37 -55.57 -4.54
C LEU A 13 25.23 -54.46 -3.91
N TRP A 14 26.26 -53.97 -4.62
CA TRP A 14 27.07 -52.83 -4.16
C TRP A 14 26.31 -51.50 -4.24
N ALA A 15 25.46 -51.29 -5.25
CA ALA A 15 24.61 -50.11 -5.33
C ALA A 15 23.57 -50.07 -4.19
N GLY A 16 22.99 -51.22 -3.82
CA GLY A 16 22.08 -51.31 -2.67
C GLY A 16 22.77 -51.10 -1.32
N VAL A 17 24.01 -51.58 -1.15
CA VAL A 17 24.80 -51.38 0.08
C VAL A 17 25.33 -49.94 0.18
N LEU A 18 25.70 -49.30 -0.93
CA LEU A 18 26.09 -47.88 -0.96
C LEU A 18 24.90 -46.93 -0.77
N ALA A 19 23.72 -47.25 -1.33
CA ALA A 19 22.49 -46.49 -1.09
C ALA A 19 22.11 -46.50 0.40
N GLY A 20 22.07 -47.68 1.03
CA GLY A 20 21.79 -47.79 2.46
C GLY A 20 22.87 -47.18 3.38
N ALA A 21 24.11 -47.04 2.91
CA ALA A 21 25.20 -46.38 3.65
C ALA A 21 25.13 -44.84 3.61
N LEU A 22 24.47 -44.25 2.61
CA LEU A 22 24.25 -42.81 2.47
C LEU A 22 22.93 -42.33 3.10
N GLU A 23 21.91 -43.19 3.17
CA GLU A 23 20.62 -42.91 3.83
C GLU A 23 20.77 -42.72 5.36
N ALA A 24 21.67 -43.48 6.01
CA ALA A 24 21.83 -43.43 7.46
C ALA A 24 22.35 -42.06 7.98
N PRO A 25 23.34 -41.40 7.35
CA PRO A 25 23.73 -40.03 7.67
C PRO A 25 22.63 -38.98 7.46
N ALA A 26 21.93 -39.01 6.31
CA ALA A 26 20.87 -38.05 5.99
C ALA A 26 19.76 -38.08 7.06
N LYS A 27 19.33 -39.30 7.42
CA LYS A 27 18.32 -39.54 8.45
C LYS A 27 18.72 -38.99 9.82
N LEU A 28 19.97 -39.16 10.25
CA LEU A 28 20.44 -38.63 11.53
C LEU A 28 20.34 -37.10 11.60
N TRP A 29 20.67 -36.43 10.49
CA TRP A 29 20.55 -34.97 10.41
C TRP A 29 19.10 -34.49 10.38
N ILE A 30 18.20 -35.22 9.70
CA ILE A 30 16.76 -34.94 9.73
C ILE A 30 16.20 -35.15 11.15
N GLU A 31 16.59 -36.23 11.84
CA GLU A 31 16.20 -36.49 13.23
C GLU A 31 16.68 -35.38 14.16
N ARG A 32 17.93 -34.90 14.00
CA ARG A 32 18.45 -33.77 14.77
C ARG A 32 17.65 -32.49 14.52
N ALA A 33 17.36 -32.16 13.25
CA ALA A 33 16.56 -31.00 12.90
C ALA A 33 15.16 -31.08 13.54
N ALA A 34 14.54 -32.25 13.48
CA ALA A 34 13.24 -32.49 14.11
C ALA A 34 13.29 -32.33 15.64
N ASP A 35 14.29 -32.90 16.32
CA ASP A 35 14.45 -32.77 17.78
C ASP A 35 14.62 -31.31 18.22
N LEU A 36 15.35 -30.51 17.44
CA LEU A 36 15.53 -29.08 17.68
C LEU A 36 14.22 -28.30 17.54
N LEU A 37 13.39 -28.64 16.54
CA LEU A 37 12.12 -27.95 16.29
C LEU A 37 10.95 -28.45 17.15
N ASP A 38 11.01 -29.68 17.66
CA ASP A 38 9.98 -30.27 18.53
C ASP A 38 10.13 -29.84 20.00
N ALA A 39 11.18 -29.06 20.33
CA ALA A 39 11.35 -28.48 21.65
C ALA A 39 10.16 -27.55 22.01
N PRO A 40 9.70 -27.50 23.28
CA PRO A 40 8.48 -26.76 23.68
C PRO A 40 8.49 -25.24 23.38
N SER A 41 9.68 -24.67 23.16
CA SER A 41 9.85 -23.27 22.75
C SER A 41 11.22 -23.13 22.07
N PRO A 42 11.34 -23.48 20.78
CA PRO A 42 12.62 -23.50 20.11
C PRO A 42 13.11 -22.06 19.89
N GLY A 43 14.28 -21.75 20.45
CA GLY A 43 14.89 -20.41 20.36
C GLY A 43 15.38 -20.05 18.96
N GLU A 44 16.00 -18.86 18.81
CA GLU A 44 16.55 -18.43 17.52
C GLU A 44 17.56 -19.44 16.97
N ASP A 45 18.52 -19.79 17.82
CA ASP A 45 19.61 -20.74 17.58
C ASP A 45 19.11 -22.13 17.15
N ALA A 46 18.02 -22.62 17.75
CA ALA A 46 17.49 -23.95 17.46
C ALA A 46 17.03 -24.09 16.00
N PHE A 47 16.47 -23.03 15.40
CA PHE A 47 16.09 -23.12 13.99
C PHE A 47 17.25 -22.87 13.04
N MET A 48 18.22 -22.01 13.39
CA MET A 48 19.45 -21.88 12.59
C MET A 48 20.19 -23.22 12.54
N GLU A 49 20.26 -23.91 13.68
CA GLU A 49 20.86 -25.23 13.78
C GLU A 49 20.04 -26.30 13.05
N ALA A 50 18.71 -26.24 13.13
CA ALA A 50 17.84 -27.13 12.36
C ALA A 50 17.98 -26.91 10.84
N GLU A 51 18.07 -25.67 10.38
CA GLU A 51 18.32 -25.34 8.97
C GLU A 51 19.70 -25.86 8.51
N ALA A 52 20.74 -25.65 9.32
CA ALA A 52 22.07 -26.19 9.05
C ALA A 52 22.07 -27.73 8.98
N ALA A 53 21.33 -28.39 9.87
CA ALA A 53 21.18 -29.85 9.86
C ALA A 53 20.45 -30.33 8.59
N LEU A 54 19.39 -29.66 8.14
CA LEU A 54 18.69 -30.01 6.90
C LEU A 54 19.55 -29.78 5.65
N ASN A 55 20.36 -28.71 5.63
CA ASN A 55 21.32 -28.47 4.56
C ASN A 55 22.40 -29.55 4.51
N ALA A 56 22.90 -29.99 5.67
CA ALA A 56 23.83 -31.11 5.75
C ALA A 56 23.18 -32.43 5.28
N ALA A 57 21.92 -32.68 5.63
CA ALA A 57 21.18 -33.86 5.15
C ALA A 57 21.09 -33.88 3.61
N ALA A 58 20.87 -32.73 2.99
CA ALA A 58 20.74 -32.58 1.54
C ALA A 58 22.01 -32.92 0.75
N GLU A 59 23.19 -32.92 1.40
CA GLU A 59 24.45 -33.38 0.77
C GLU A 59 24.49 -34.89 0.55
N PHE A 60 23.70 -35.66 1.32
CA PHE A 60 23.69 -37.12 1.28
C PHE A 60 22.50 -37.68 0.50
N GLU A 61 21.34 -37.02 0.56
CA GLU A 61 20.12 -37.46 -0.10
C GLU A 61 19.25 -36.26 -0.55
N PRO A 62 18.56 -36.33 -1.70
CA PRO A 62 17.55 -35.35 -2.06
C PRO A 62 16.50 -35.15 -0.95
N PRO A 63 15.95 -33.95 -0.77
CA PRO A 63 14.94 -33.69 0.27
C PRO A 63 13.72 -34.63 0.14
N GLY A 64 13.49 -35.42 1.19
CA GLY A 64 12.31 -36.25 1.36
C GLY A 64 11.15 -35.51 2.05
N PRO A 65 10.04 -36.21 2.36
CA PRO A 65 8.84 -35.60 2.94
C PRO A 65 9.12 -34.88 4.27
N ASP A 66 9.78 -35.55 5.22
CA ASP A 66 10.12 -34.94 6.52
C ASP A 66 11.02 -33.70 6.36
N SER A 67 11.95 -33.72 5.40
CA SER A 67 12.81 -32.56 5.12
C SER A 67 11.97 -31.37 4.62
N PHE A 68 11.06 -31.60 3.67
CA PHE A 68 10.15 -30.55 3.20
C PHE A 68 9.25 -30.01 4.31
N TYR A 69 8.70 -30.89 5.16
CA TYR A 69 7.88 -30.48 6.30
C TYR A 69 8.66 -29.62 7.31
N LEU A 70 9.88 -30.04 7.68
CA LEU A 70 10.73 -29.28 8.59
C LEU A 70 11.17 -27.93 8.00
N GLN A 71 11.50 -27.90 6.71
CA GLN A 71 11.79 -26.64 6.00
C GLN A 71 10.57 -25.71 5.98
N ALA A 72 9.35 -26.25 5.84
CA ALA A 72 8.12 -25.46 5.93
C ALA A 72 7.95 -24.83 7.32
N ARG A 73 8.22 -25.60 8.40
CA ARG A 73 8.20 -25.10 9.78
C ARG A 73 9.24 -24.00 10.02
N ILE A 74 10.44 -24.14 9.46
CA ILE A 74 11.49 -23.12 9.55
C ILE A 74 11.07 -21.83 8.83
N ALA A 75 10.51 -21.95 7.62
CA ALA A 75 10.04 -20.80 6.85
C ALA A 75 8.97 -19.98 7.60
N LEU A 76 8.13 -20.62 8.43
CA LEU A 76 7.09 -19.94 9.21
C LEU A 76 7.61 -19.18 10.44
N LYS A 77 8.83 -19.45 10.91
CA LYS A 77 9.42 -18.70 12.03
C LYS A 77 9.74 -17.25 11.65
N ASN A 78 10.21 -17.04 10.42
CA ASN A 78 10.89 -15.80 10.07
C ASN A 78 9.97 -14.57 9.93
N ASN A 79 8.65 -14.73 9.88
CA ASN A 79 7.72 -13.63 10.09
C ASN A 79 6.26 -14.14 10.14
N PRO A 80 5.62 -14.30 11.32
CA PRO A 80 4.26 -14.81 11.34
C PRO A 80 3.21 -13.82 10.81
N PHE A 81 3.54 -12.51 10.62
CA PHE A 81 2.53 -11.49 10.36
C PHE A 81 2.85 -10.34 9.37
N ALA A 82 4.05 -10.23 8.76
CA ALA A 82 4.38 -9.03 7.95
C ALA A 82 4.51 -9.23 6.42
N ASP A 83 4.91 -10.40 5.92
CA ASP A 83 5.11 -10.63 4.47
C ASP A 83 4.51 -11.96 4.00
N ASN A 84 3.91 -11.99 2.80
CA ASN A 84 3.31 -13.20 2.20
C ASN A 84 4.36 -14.19 1.65
N VAL A 85 5.61 -13.76 1.44
CA VAL A 85 6.66 -14.57 0.80
C VAL A 85 7.08 -15.79 1.64
N PRO A 86 7.35 -15.69 2.96
CA PRO A 86 7.69 -16.85 3.80
C PRO A 86 6.55 -17.87 3.89
N VAL A 87 5.29 -17.40 3.93
CA VAL A 87 4.10 -18.27 4.01
C VAL A 87 3.91 -19.06 2.71
N ARG A 88 4.10 -18.43 1.54
CA ARG A 88 4.02 -19.09 0.24
C ARG A 88 5.10 -20.17 0.08
N ARG A 89 6.34 -19.87 0.48
CA ARG A 89 7.41 -20.89 0.50
C ARG A 89 7.05 -22.06 1.41
N ALA A 90 6.56 -21.79 2.63
CA ALA A 90 6.12 -22.84 3.54
C ALA A 90 4.99 -23.70 2.94
N TYR A 91 4.04 -23.08 2.23
CA TYR A 91 2.95 -23.77 1.55
C TYR A 91 3.45 -24.73 0.47
N GLU A 92 4.36 -24.28 -0.41
CA GLU A 92 4.93 -25.11 -1.47
C GLU A 92 5.70 -26.31 -0.90
N LEU A 93 6.45 -26.09 0.18
CA LEU A 93 7.18 -27.14 0.89
C LEU A 93 6.22 -28.13 1.55
N ALA A 94 5.20 -27.66 2.28
CA ALA A 94 4.19 -28.54 2.89
C ALA A 94 3.41 -29.33 1.82
N ARG A 95 3.04 -28.70 0.71
CA ARG A 95 2.40 -29.36 -0.44
C ARG A 95 3.29 -30.44 -1.04
N SER A 96 4.58 -30.16 -1.20
CA SER A 96 5.57 -31.11 -1.72
C SER A 96 5.72 -32.31 -0.78
N SER A 97 5.73 -32.06 0.53
CA SER A 97 5.77 -33.11 1.56
C SER A 97 4.57 -34.05 1.48
N VAL A 98 3.35 -33.51 1.36
CA VAL A 98 2.12 -34.31 1.31
C VAL A 98 2.00 -35.12 0.01
N ASN A 99 2.49 -34.57 -1.10
CA ASN A 99 2.41 -35.22 -2.42
C ASN A 99 3.57 -36.18 -2.70
N PHE A 100 4.56 -36.27 -1.81
CA PHE A 100 5.73 -37.14 -2.00
C PHE A 100 5.33 -38.63 -1.95
N ARG A 101 5.73 -39.41 -2.96
CA ARG A 101 5.58 -40.88 -2.99
C ARG A 101 6.83 -41.54 -3.60
N PRO A 102 7.31 -42.69 -3.06
CA PRO A 102 6.82 -43.43 -1.90
C PRO A 102 7.37 -42.88 -0.56
N PHE A 103 6.65 -43.16 0.52
CA PHE A 103 7.07 -42.83 1.88
C PHE A 103 8.10 -43.84 2.42
N SER A 104 9.36 -43.73 1.99
CA SER A 104 10.45 -44.46 2.63
C SER A 104 10.97 -43.61 3.80
N TYR A 105 10.58 -44.02 5.02
CA TYR A 105 10.84 -43.34 6.30
C TYR A 105 10.05 -42.03 6.51
N ILE A 106 9.17 -42.01 7.52
CA ILE A 106 8.42 -40.83 7.94
C ILE A 106 8.41 -40.75 9.47
N ARG A 107 8.99 -39.70 10.03
CA ARG A 107 8.91 -39.36 11.44
C ARG A 107 7.57 -38.71 11.79
N TYR A 108 7.06 -37.87 10.89
CA TYR A 108 5.77 -37.20 11.05
C TYR A 108 4.65 -38.01 10.40
N SER A 109 3.48 -38.02 11.00
CA SER A 109 2.31 -38.66 10.39
C SER A 109 1.87 -37.88 9.15
N PHE A 110 1.25 -38.57 8.19
CA PHE A 110 0.67 -37.92 7.02
C PHE A 110 -0.32 -36.83 7.45
N GLU A 111 -1.11 -37.10 8.49
CA GLU A 111 -2.10 -36.19 9.05
C GLU A 111 -1.49 -34.90 9.60
N GLU A 112 -0.35 -34.96 10.29
CA GLU A 112 0.36 -33.77 10.78
C GLU A 112 0.84 -32.88 9.63
N VAL A 113 1.44 -33.47 8.61
CA VAL A 113 1.90 -32.73 7.42
C VAL A 113 0.71 -32.15 6.65
N ALA A 114 -0.33 -32.96 6.43
CA ALA A 114 -1.55 -32.57 5.75
C ALA A 114 -2.30 -31.45 6.48
N PHE A 115 -2.23 -31.43 7.81
CA PHE A 115 -2.81 -30.37 8.63
C PHE A 115 -2.09 -29.04 8.44
N LEU A 116 -0.75 -29.03 8.48
CA LEU A 116 0.02 -27.83 8.17
C LEU A 116 -0.27 -27.32 6.76
N TYR A 117 -0.30 -28.24 5.77
CA TYR A 117 -0.68 -27.90 4.41
C TYR A 117 -2.09 -27.30 4.33
N ALA A 118 -3.06 -27.88 5.05
CA ALA A 118 -4.44 -27.36 5.10
C ALA A 118 -4.49 -25.95 5.70
N GLN A 119 -3.78 -25.69 6.80
CA GLN A 119 -3.72 -24.37 7.41
C GLN A 119 -3.15 -23.33 6.45
N LEU A 120 -2.04 -23.66 5.81
CA LEU A 120 -1.37 -22.77 4.86
C LEU A 120 -2.21 -22.57 3.60
N ALA A 121 -2.88 -23.61 3.11
CA ALA A 121 -3.77 -23.51 1.97
C ALA A 121 -4.98 -22.62 2.27
N LEU A 122 -5.60 -22.77 3.43
CA LEU A 122 -6.70 -21.89 3.83
C LEU A 122 -6.24 -20.45 4.04
N ARG A 123 -5.04 -20.25 4.61
CA ARG A 123 -4.45 -18.92 4.85
C ARG A 123 -4.09 -18.20 3.55
N LEU A 124 -3.52 -18.92 2.58
CA LEU A 124 -3.18 -18.41 1.25
C LEU A 124 -4.34 -18.52 0.26
N LYS A 125 -5.50 -19.00 0.72
CA LYS A 125 -6.71 -19.22 -0.08
C LYS A 125 -6.52 -20.08 -1.33
N GLU A 126 -5.58 -21.01 -1.26
CA GLU A 126 -5.30 -22.05 -2.26
C GLU A 126 -6.33 -23.18 -2.19
N TYR A 127 -7.62 -22.84 -2.14
CA TYR A 127 -8.74 -23.75 -1.88
C TYR A 127 -8.84 -24.85 -2.93
N ARG A 128 -8.68 -24.49 -4.21
CA ARG A 128 -8.78 -25.45 -5.33
C ARG A 128 -7.65 -26.46 -5.27
N ALA A 129 -6.42 -25.98 -5.16
CA ALA A 129 -5.23 -26.83 -5.09
C ALA A 129 -5.29 -27.78 -3.88
N TYR A 130 -5.71 -27.27 -2.72
CA TYR A 130 -5.91 -28.09 -1.53
C TYR A 130 -6.97 -29.17 -1.75
N LEU A 131 -8.12 -28.79 -2.29
CA LEU A 131 -9.24 -29.71 -2.49
C LEU A 131 -8.89 -30.81 -3.50
N ASP A 132 -8.18 -30.48 -4.58
CA ASP A 132 -7.69 -31.43 -5.57
C ASP A 132 -6.64 -32.40 -4.95
N SER A 133 -5.74 -31.89 -4.11
CA SER A 133 -4.81 -32.74 -3.36
C SER A 133 -5.56 -33.67 -2.40
N TYR A 134 -6.48 -33.11 -1.59
CA TYR A 134 -7.28 -33.84 -0.61
C TYR A 134 -8.05 -35.01 -1.24
N GLU A 135 -8.63 -34.84 -2.43
CA GLU A 135 -9.36 -35.91 -3.12
C GLU A 135 -8.49 -37.13 -3.44
N ASN A 136 -7.18 -36.92 -3.65
CA ASN A 136 -6.21 -37.95 -4.00
C ASN A 136 -5.52 -38.59 -2.78
N TRP A 137 -5.87 -38.17 -1.57
CA TRP A 137 -5.28 -38.71 -0.34
C TRP A 137 -5.83 -40.11 0.00
N PRO A 138 -5.06 -40.90 0.79
CA PRO A 138 -5.53 -42.18 1.30
C PRO A 138 -6.88 -42.04 2.02
N GLY A 139 -7.75 -43.06 1.88
CA GLY A 139 -9.10 -43.04 2.47
C GLY A 139 -9.12 -42.70 3.96
N GLY A 140 -8.23 -43.32 4.77
CA GLY A 140 -8.16 -43.08 6.21
C GLY A 140 -7.81 -41.64 6.58
N SER A 141 -6.90 -40.99 5.85
CA SER A 141 -6.52 -39.60 6.10
C SER A 141 -7.59 -38.62 5.63
N ARG A 142 -8.37 -38.96 4.58
CA ARG A 142 -9.55 -38.18 4.18
C ARG A 142 -10.65 -38.23 5.24
N ASP A 143 -10.68 -39.23 6.11
CA ASP A 143 -11.66 -39.32 7.21
C ASP A 143 -11.21 -38.61 8.49
N ASN A 144 -10.05 -37.94 8.48
CA ASN A 144 -9.65 -37.08 9.59
C ASN A 144 -10.58 -35.86 9.68
N THR A 145 -11.21 -35.66 10.85
CA THR A 145 -12.17 -34.58 11.13
C THR A 145 -11.61 -33.20 10.79
N VAL A 146 -10.35 -32.94 11.16
CA VAL A 146 -9.71 -31.63 10.97
C VAL A 146 -9.48 -31.33 9.48
N LEU A 147 -9.07 -32.34 8.71
CA LEU A 147 -8.87 -32.24 7.26
C LEU A 147 -10.20 -32.15 6.50
N LEU A 148 -11.23 -32.88 6.96
CA LEU A 148 -12.61 -32.76 6.45
C LEU A 148 -13.15 -31.35 6.61
N TYR A 149 -12.90 -30.72 7.76
CA TYR A 149 -13.29 -29.34 8.00
C TYR A 149 -12.64 -28.39 7.00
N ALA A 150 -11.32 -28.47 6.82
CA ALA A 150 -10.62 -27.66 5.83
C ALA A 150 -11.11 -27.89 4.40
N ALA A 151 -11.42 -29.14 4.04
CA ALA A 151 -11.94 -29.50 2.73
C ALA A 151 -13.37 -28.95 2.51
N ALA A 152 -14.25 -29.07 3.52
CA ALA A 152 -15.61 -28.53 3.48
C ALA A 152 -15.60 -27.00 3.32
N ARG A 153 -14.73 -26.31 4.06
CA ARG A 153 -14.51 -24.86 3.93
C ARG A 153 -14.05 -24.48 2.53
N SER A 154 -13.03 -25.18 2.03
CA SER A 154 -12.48 -24.93 0.69
C SER A 154 -13.55 -25.13 -0.39
N ALA A 155 -14.38 -26.16 -0.27
CA ALA A 155 -15.50 -26.40 -1.18
C ALA A 155 -16.55 -25.27 -1.11
N LEU A 156 -16.88 -24.78 0.10
CA LEU A 156 -17.83 -23.68 0.27
C LEU A 156 -17.31 -22.37 -0.35
N TYR A 157 -16.05 -22.00 -0.09
CA TYR A 157 -15.43 -20.81 -0.69
C TYR A 157 -15.36 -20.88 -2.22
N LEU A 158 -15.20 -22.07 -2.79
CA LEU A 158 -15.24 -22.30 -4.24
C LEU A 158 -16.67 -22.35 -4.82
N GLY A 159 -17.71 -22.11 -4.01
CA GLY A 159 -19.10 -22.21 -4.42
C GLY A 159 -19.59 -23.63 -4.71
N GLN A 160 -18.82 -24.66 -4.36
CA GLN A 160 -19.16 -26.08 -4.57
C GLN A 160 -20.09 -26.58 -3.46
N ARG A 161 -21.31 -26.05 -3.40
CA ARG A 161 -22.27 -26.25 -2.29
C ARG A 161 -22.55 -27.70 -1.96
N ASP A 162 -22.95 -28.50 -2.95
CA ASP A 162 -23.27 -29.91 -2.73
C ASP A 162 -22.09 -30.67 -2.12
N LYS A 163 -20.87 -30.35 -2.56
CA LYS A 163 -19.65 -30.95 -2.03
C LYS A 163 -19.34 -30.46 -0.61
N ALA A 164 -19.52 -29.17 -0.34
CA ALA A 164 -19.38 -28.62 1.00
C ALA A 164 -20.35 -29.29 1.98
N ILE A 165 -21.61 -29.47 1.58
CA ILE A 165 -22.66 -30.17 2.34
C ILE A 165 -22.24 -31.62 2.61
N VAL A 166 -21.82 -32.37 1.59
CA VAL A 166 -21.39 -33.78 1.76
C VAL A 166 -20.19 -33.90 2.69
N LEU A 167 -19.18 -33.05 2.54
CA LEU A 167 -17.99 -33.05 3.39
C LEU A 167 -18.34 -32.62 4.83
N ALA A 168 -19.23 -31.64 4.99
CA ALA A 168 -19.66 -31.16 6.29
C ALA A 168 -20.46 -32.21 7.06
N HIS A 169 -21.41 -32.90 6.41
CA HIS A 169 -22.15 -34.00 7.03
C HIS A 169 -21.24 -35.18 7.40
N ARG A 170 -20.30 -35.53 6.51
CA ARG A 170 -19.31 -36.59 6.80
C ARG A 170 -18.42 -36.22 7.99
N GLY A 171 -17.93 -34.99 8.04
CA GLY A 171 -17.16 -34.46 9.15
C GLY A 171 -17.94 -34.43 10.45
N GLY A 172 -19.20 -33.96 10.42
CA GLY A 172 -20.08 -33.95 11.59
C GLY A 172 -20.42 -35.34 12.11
N TYR A 173 -20.48 -36.36 11.25
CA TYR A 173 -20.69 -37.75 11.67
C TYR A 173 -19.46 -38.37 12.34
N LEU A 174 -18.25 -38.01 11.88
CA LEU A 174 -17.00 -38.55 12.39
C LEU A 174 -16.43 -37.77 13.58
N ALA A 175 -16.84 -36.51 13.73
CA ALA A 175 -16.36 -35.60 14.75
C ALA A 175 -16.60 -36.13 16.17
N MET A 176 -15.53 -36.16 16.97
CA MET A 176 -15.60 -36.45 18.39
C MET A 176 -15.52 -35.15 19.22
N PRO A 177 -16.09 -35.11 20.44
CA PRO A 177 -15.99 -33.93 21.31
C PRO A 177 -14.56 -33.55 21.72
N THR A 178 -13.60 -34.46 21.54
CA THR A 178 -12.18 -34.26 21.84
C THR A 178 -11.40 -33.70 20.65
N ASP A 179 -11.97 -33.68 19.45
CA ASP A 179 -11.32 -33.09 18.28
C ASP A 179 -11.33 -31.56 18.45
N SER A 180 -10.22 -30.89 18.15
CA SER A 180 -10.15 -29.43 18.16
C SER A 180 -9.85 -28.91 16.76
N LEU A 181 -10.57 -27.87 16.34
CA LEU A 181 -10.33 -27.13 15.11
C LEU A 181 -9.60 -25.82 15.37
N ALA A 182 -9.19 -25.52 16.61
CA ALA A 182 -8.62 -24.24 17.03
C ALA A 182 -7.37 -23.82 16.25
N GLY A 183 -6.69 -24.77 15.58
CA GLY A 183 -5.59 -24.46 14.68
C GLY A 183 -5.98 -23.79 13.36
N PHE A 184 -7.27 -23.60 13.06
CA PHE A 184 -7.73 -22.83 11.90
C PHE A 184 -8.29 -21.47 12.31
N GLN A 185 -8.18 -20.47 11.44
CA GLN A 185 -8.88 -19.19 11.61
C GLN A 185 -10.41 -19.42 11.59
N ALA A 186 -11.12 -18.96 12.61
CA ALA A 186 -12.52 -19.30 12.91
C ALA A 186 -12.77 -20.79 13.25
N GLY A 187 -11.72 -21.50 13.64
CA GLY A 187 -11.81 -22.84 14.21
C GLY A 187 -12.34 -22.82 15.64
N MET A 188 -12.91 -23.94 16.06
CA MET A 188 -13.58 -24.10 17.35
C MET A 188 -13.05 -25.30 18.12
N ASP A 189 -13.13 -25.23 19.44
CA ASP A 189 -12.83 -26.37 20.32
C ASP A 189 -13.85 -27.50 20.17
N ASN A 190 -15.07 -27.19 19.72
CA ASN A 190 -16.07 -28.20 19.36
C ASN A 190 -16.29 -28.17 17.83
N PRO A 191 -16.01 -29.27 17.12
CA PRO A 191 -16.13 -29.32 15.66
C PRO A 191 -17.59 -29.38 15.17
N LEU A 192 -18.52 -29.89 15.98
CA LEU A 192 -19.89 -30.15 15.54
C LEU A 192 -20.65 -28.87 15.12
N PRO A 193 -20.63 -27.77 15.91
CA PRO A 193 -21.20 -26.49 15.46
C PRO A 193 -20.56 -25.98 14.17
N ALA A 194 -19.25 -26.20 13.99
CA ALA A 194 -18.51 -25.71 12.84
C ALA A 194 -18.89 -26.41 11.53
N PHE A 195 -19.03 -27.75 11.56
CA PHE A 195 -19.53 -28.50 10.39
C PHE A 195 -20.97 -28.15 10.06
N TRP A 196 -21.80 -28.05 11.09
CA TRP A 196 -23.19 -27.70 10.91
C TRP A 196 -23.32 -26.31 10.26
N ALA A 197 -22.57 -25.33 10.76
CA ALA A 197 -22.53 -23.98 10.20
C ALA A 197 -22.15 -23.95 8.72
N ILE A 198 -21.16 -24.75 8.30
CA ILE A 198 -20.78 -24.89 6.88
C ILE A 198 -21.94 -25.48 6.07
N ALA A 199 -22.61 -26.53 6.56
CA ALA A 199 -23.74 -27.13 5.85
C ALA A 199 -24.90 -26.13 5.67
N ALA A 200 -25.25 -25.38 6.72
CA ALA A 200 -26.27 -24.35 6.63
C ALA A 200 -25.88 -23.20 5.70
N ALA A 201 -24.64 -22.70 5.80
CA ALA A 201 -24.14 -21.67 4.90
C ALA A 201 -24.12 -22.11 3.44
N ALA A 202 -23.85 -23.39 3.18
CA ALA A 202 -23.90 -23.99 1.85
C ALA A 202 -25.33 -24.19 1.32
N GLY A 203 -26.37 -23.91 2.11
CA GLY A 203 -27.77 -24.00 1.69
C GLY A 203 -28.45 -25.35 2.01
N ASP A 204 -27.92 -26.15 2.94
CA ASP A 204 -28.57 -27.41 3.34
C ASP A 204 -29.90 -27.13 4.07
N GLU A 205 -31.02 -27.45 3.43
CA GLU A 205 -32.37 -27.22 3.96
C GLU A 205 -32.60 -27.90 5.31
N ALA A 206 -32.04 -29.10 5.50
CA ALA A 206 -32.17 -29.86 6.74
C ALA A 206 -31.46 -29.16 7.89
N SER A 207 -30.27 -28.61 7.63
CA SER A 207 -29.58 -27.76 8.60
C SER A 207 -30.39 -26.48 8.83
N ILE A 208 -30.66 -25.66 7.82
CA ILE A 208 -31.35 -24.37 8.00
C ILE A 208 -32.66 -24.50 8.80
N SER A 209 -33.52 -25.45 8.44
CA SER A 209 -34.79 -25.71 9.14
C SER A 209 -34.62 -26.17 10.61
N ALA A 210 -33.51 -26.85 10.92
CA ALA A 210 -33.17 -27.29 12.27
C ALA A 210 -32.36 -26.26 13.07
N TYR A 211 -32.06 -25.07 12.53
CA TYR A 211 -31.18 -24.08 13.18
C TYR A 211 -31.66 -23.70 14.58
N GLY A 212 -32.96 -23.46 14.77
CA GLY A 212 -33.51 -23.12 16.08
C GLY A 212 -33.25 -24.19 17.14
N SER A 213 -33.40 -25.46 16.78
CA SER A 213 -33.11 -26.60 17.65
C SER A 213 -31.60 -26.78 17.90
N ALA A 214 -30.78 -26.60 16.86
CA ALA A 214 -29.32 -26.67 16.97
C ALA A 214 -28.76 -25.55 17.86
N LYS A 215 -29.32 -24.34 17.75
CA LYS A 215 -28.98 -23.18 18.61
C LYS A 215 -29.36 -23.42 20.06
N HIS A 216 -30.45 -24.13 20.35
CA HIS A 216 -30.76 -24.52 21.72
C HIS A 216 -29.72 -25.51 22.30
N ARG A 217 -29.15 -26.37 21.45
CA ARG A 217 -28.14 -27.37 21.85
C ARG A 217 -26.75 -26.78 22.04
N TRP A 218 -26.33 -25.88 21.16
CA TRP A 218 -24.94 -25.38 21.12
C TRP A 218 -24.80 -23.90 21.49
N GLY A 219 -25.90 -23.16 21.60
CA GLY A 219 -25.91 -21.76 22.05
C GLY A 219 -25.08 -20.83 21.17
N GLU A 220 -24.30 -19.96 21.82
CA GLU A 220 -23.43 -18.97 21.17
C GLU A 220 -22.43 -19.63 20.20
N ALA A 221 -21.95 -20.85 20.50
CA ALA A 221 -20.95 -21.53 19.68
C ALA A 221 -21.44 -21.86 18.25
N LEU A 222 -22.74 -22.13 18.04
CA LEU A 222 -23.27 -22.33 16.69
C LEU A 222 -23.33 -21.01 15.93
N GLU A 223 -23.71 -19.93 16.61
CA GLU A 223 -23.80 -18.62 15.99
C GLU A 223 -22.40 -18.10 15.63
N GLU A 224 -21.43 -18.21 16.55
CA GLU A 224 -20.02 -17.91 16.31
C GLU A 224 -19.45 -18.71 15.12
N ALA A 225 -19.91 -19.94 14.92
CA ALA A 225 -19.48 -20.79 13.81
C ALA A 225 -20.07 -20.35 12.48
N LEU A 226 -21.31 -19.84 12.52
CA LEU A 226 -22.08 -19.45 11.34
C LEU A 226 -21.72 -18.06 10.84
N MET A 227 -21.51 -17.11 11.74
CA MET A 227 -21.30 -15.69 11.39
C MET A 227 -20.17 -15.46 10.37
N PRO A 228 -19.00 -16.11 10.43
CA PRO A 228 -17.95 -15.93 9.42
C PRO A 228 -18.44 -16.21 8.00
N TRP A 229 -19.35 -17.18 7.81
CA TRP A 229 -19.91 -17.56 6.52
C TRP A 229 -21.02 -16.64 6.01
N LEU A 230 -21.72 -15.97 6.93
CA LEU A 230 -22.73 -14.97 6.58
C LEU A 230 -22.08 -13.62 6.27
N LEU A 231 -20.95 -13.31 6.92
CA LEU A 231 -20.26 -12.02 6.82
C LEU A 231 -19.24 -11.97 5.68
N SER A 232 -18.49 -13.06 5.45
CA SER A 232 -17.95 -13.32 4.11
C SER A 232 -19.15 -13.65 3.23
N GLY A 233 -19.29 -13.27 1.97
CA GLY A 233 -20.48 -13.60 1.17
C GLY A 233 -20.61 -15.09 0.78
N ALA A 234 -20.07 -16.03 1.55
CA ALA A 234 -20.07 -17.46 1.25
C ALA A 234 -21.48 -18.08 1.29
N ALA A 235 -22.34 -17.56 2.17
CA ALA A 235 -23.76 -17.90 2.20
C ALA A 235 -24.58 -16.98 1.29
N ASP A 236 -25.49 -17.58 0.52
CA ASP A 236 -26.38 -16.84 -0.37
C ASP A 236 -27.40 -15.97 0.38
N ILE A 237 -27.85 -14.88 -0.26
CA ILE A 237 -28.83 -13.94 0.32
C ILE A 237 -30.11 -14.63 0.86
N PRO A 238 -30.76 -15.58 0.14
CA PRO A 238 -31.93 -16.28 0.70
C PRO A 238 -31.60 -17.09 1.96
N VAL A 239 -30.44 -17.74 2.00
CA VAL A 239 -29.96 -18.50 3.17
C VAL A 239 -29.73 -17.56 4.35
N VAL A 240 -29.05 -16.43 4.12
CA VAL A 240 -28.81 -15.40 5.14
C VAL A 240 -30.14 -14.86 5.68
N ARG A 241 -31.10 -14.56 4.79
CA ARG A 241 -32.44 -14.09 5.17
C ARG A 241 -33.17 -15.10 6.05
N GLU A 242 -33.15 -16.38 5.68
CA GLU A 242 -33.82 -17.45 6.42
C GLU A 242 -33.18 -17.67 7.80
N LEU A 243 -31.85 -17.69 7.87
CA LEU A 243 -31.11 -17.85 9.13
C LEU A 243 -31.23 -16.61 10.03
N SER A 244 -31.35 -15.40 9.45
CA SER A 244 -31.38 -14.14 10.20
C SER A 244 -32.47 -14.10 11.28
N GLY A 245 -33.63 -14.73 11.03
CA GLY A 245 -34.76 -14.78 11.97
C GLY A 245 -34.47 -15.56 13.25
N PHE A 246 -33.41 -16.37 13.26
CA PHE A 246 -33.02 -17.19 14.40
C PHE A 246 -31.75 -16.69 15.10
N LEU A 247 -31.07 -15.67 14.58
CA LEU A 247 -29.86 -15.08 15.14
C LEU A 247 -30.15 -14.25 16.40
N THR A 248 -29.14 -13.98 17.22
CA THR A 248 -29.30 -12.98 18.29
C THR A 248 -29.59 -11.61 17.68
N PRO A 249 -30.21 -10.66 18.40
CA PRO A 249 -30.52 -9.33 17.86
C PRO A 249 -29.31 -8.61 17.25
N SER A 250 -28.11 -8.81 17.80
CA SER A 250 -26.87 -8.25 17.26
C SER A 250 -26.48 -8.92 15.95
N ALA A 251 -26.45 -10.25 15.90
CA ALA A 251 -26.12 -11.01 14.69
C ALA A 251 -27.16 -10.84 13.57
N GLN A 252 -28.44 -10.69 13.92
CA GLN A 252 -29.49 -10.37 12.97
C GLN A 252 -29.28 -9.01 12.31
N LYS A 253 -28.94 -7.96 13.09
CA LYS A 253 -28.62 -6.64 12.53
C LYS A 253 -27.45 -6.71 11.55
N MET A 254 -26.41 -7.48 11.89
CA MET A 254 -25.26 -7.70 11.01
C MET A 254 -25.67 -8.42 9.72
N ALA A 255 -26.43 -9.52 9.82
CA ALA A 255 -26.94 -10.25 8.68
C ALA A 255 -27.85 -9.38 7.78
N SER A 256 -28.77 -8.60 8.37
CA SER A 256 -29.63 -7.64 7.66
C SER A 256 -28.84 -6.54 6.93
N ALA A 257 -27.74 -6.08 7.51
CA ALA A 257 -26.84 -5.10 6.88
C ALA A 257 -26.07 -5.70 5.70
N VAL A 258 -25.65 -6.97 5.79
CA VAL A 258 -25.04 -7.69 4.66
C VAL A 258 -26.01 -7.78 3.48
N ILE A 259 -27.27 -8.17 3.72
CA ILE A 259 -28.28 -8.34 2.66
C ILE A 259 -29.00 -7.05 2.23
N GLY A 260 -28.65 -5.89 2.80
CA GLY A 260 -29.17 -4.58 2.37
C GLY A 260 -30.62 -4.29 2.74
N GLU A 261 -31.18 -4.98 3.75
CA GLU A 261 -32.58 -4.82 4.18
C GLU A 261 -32.78 -3.81 5.32
N ALA A 262 -31.68 -3.26 5.86
CA ALA A 262 -31.75 -2.21 6.87
C ALA A 262 -31.68 -0.83 6.21
N GLU A 263 -32.76 -0.04 6.30
CA GLU A 263 -32.71 1.41 6.08
C GLU A 263 -31.96 2.06 7.26
N LEU A 264 -30.67 2.31 7.06
CA LEU A 264 -29.90 3.22 7.91
C LEU A 264 -30.27 4.64 7.51
N ASN A 265 -31.15 5.27 8.29
CA ASN A 265 -31.56 6.66 8.12
C ASN A 265 -30.33 7.58 8.04
N ASP A 266 -30.24 8.34 6.95
CA ASP A 266 -29.38 9.51 6.73
C ASP A 266 -27.90 9.37 7.11
N THR A 267 -27.17 8.56 6.33
CA THR A 267 -25.99 8.98 5.56
C THR A 267 -25.64 7.84 4.61
N LYS A 268 -25.61 8.12 3.29
CA LYS A 268 -25.17 7.15 2.26
C LYS A 268 -23.65 6.95 2.24
N GLU A 269 -22.97 7.42 3.27
CA GLU A 269 -21.55 7.23 3.47
C GLU A 269 -21.37 5.95 4.30
N ASP A 270 -20.89 4.93 3.58
CA ASP A 270 -20.12 3.83 4.14
C ASP A 270 -20.89 2.58 4.61
N LEU A 271 -21.75 2.04 3.73
CA LEU A 271 -22.35 0.71 3.87
C LEU A 271 -21.29 -0.42 3.92
N ALA A 272 -20.12 -0.21 3.31
CA ALA A 272 -18.97 -1.12 3.36
C ALA A 272 -18.24 -1.03 4.72
N LEU A 273 -18.02 0.18 5.24
CA LEU A 273 -17.54 0.39 6.60
C LEU A 273 -18.53 -0.12 7.65
N ALA A 274 -19.84 0.00 7.45
CA ALA A 274 -20.85 -0.58 8.34
C ALA A 274 -20.84 -2.11 8.33
N ARG A 275 -20.59 -2.75 7.16
CA ARG A 275 -20.37 -4.20 7.02
C ARG A 275 -19.11 -4.66 7.75
N HIS A 276 -18.03 -3.86 7.71
CA HIS A 276 -16.75 -4.15 8.37
C HIS A 276 -16.73 -3.83 9.87
N LEU A 277 -17.35 -2.73 10.28
CA LEU A 277 -17.56 -2.36 11.67
C LEU A 277 -18.48 -3.36 12.38
N GLY A 278 -19.49 -3.90 11.68
CA GLY A 278 -20.33 -5.00 12.19
C GLY A 278 -19.49 -6.19 12.70
N TYR A 279 -18.42 -6.54 11.98
CA TYR A 279 -17.48 -7.61 12.36
C TYR A 279 -16.67 -7.26 13.63
N ALA A 280 -16.27 -6.00 13.79
CA ALA A 280 -15.56 -5.51 14.98
C ALA A 280 -16.50 -5.32 16.21
N PHE A 281 -17.78 -5.05 15.98
CA PHE A 281 -18.80 -4.85 17.02
C PHE A 281 -19.36 -6.15 17.61
N ALA A 282 -18.99 -7.32 17.08
CA ALA A 282 -19.53 -8.63 17.48
C ALA A 282 -18.93 -9.21 18.78
N GLN A 283 -17.91 -8.60 19.41
CA GLN A 283 -17.31 -9.11 20.65
C GLN A 283 -17.69 -8.27 21.89
N LYS A 284 -18.67 -8.81 22.65
CA LYS A 284 -19.08 -8.60 24.06
C LYS A 284 -18.93 -7.21 24.72
N ASN A 285 -20.11 -6.60 24.94
CA ASN A 285 -20.53 -5.76 26.07
C ASN A 285 -19.55 -4.70 26.65
N SER A 286 -19.85 -3.46 26.26
CA SER A 286 -19.57 -2.18 26.94
C SER A 286 -18.20 -1.53 26.70
N LEU A 287 -18.27 -0.50 25.84
CA LEU A 287 -17.48 0.74 25.81
C LEU A 287 -16.05 0.67 25.28
N VAL A 288 -15.66 1.78 24.65
CA VAL A 288 -14.31 2.17 24.20
C VAL A 288 -14.08 1.85 22.73
N PRO A 289 -13.49 2.80 21.97
CA PRO A 289 -13.73 2.82 20.55
C PRO A 289 -12.61 2.01 19.85
N TYR A 290 -13.03 1.12 18.94
CA TYR A 290 -12.18 0.06 18.38
C TYR A 290 -10.90 0.62 17.78
N THR A 291 -9.76 0.00 18.08
CA THR A 291 -8.46 0.34 17.50
C THR A 291 -7.85 -0.93 16.93
N GLY A 292 -7.60 -0.96 15.62
CA GLY A 292 -7.11 -2.12 14.90
C GLY A 292 -7.28 -1.99 13.39
N THR A 293 -6.86 -3.02 12.65
CA THR A 293 -6.91 -3.03 11.19
C THR A 293 -8.03 -3.95 10.70
N LEU A 294 -8.87 -3.43 9.81
CA LEU A 294 -9.88 -4.15 9.05
C LEU A 294 -9.33 -4.41 7.64
N ALA A 295 -9.67 -5.53 7.01
CA ALA A 295 -9.25 -5.82 5.64
C ALA A 295 -10.38 -6.47 4.86
N ALA A 296 -10.60 -6.02 3.62
CA ALA A 296 -11.50 -6.65 2.67
C ALA A 296 -10.69 -7.47 1.66
N ASP A 297 -11.24 -8.62 1.31
CA ASP A 297 -10.75 -9.55 0.30
C ASP A 297 -12.01 -10.06 -0.42
N SER A 298 -12.47 -9.28 -1.38
CA SER A 298 -13.78 -9.36 -2.03
C SER A 298 -13.89 -10.56 -2.96
N GLU A 299 -12.78 -10.96 -3.57
CA GLU A 299 -12.69 -12.12 -4.46
C GLU A 299 -12.32 -13.42 -3.72
N TYR A 300 -12.01 -13.33 -2.42
CA TYR A 300 -11.65 -14.45 -1.57
C TYR A 300 -10.42 -15.23 -2.06
N ASP A 301 -9.43 -14.53 -2.62
CA ASP A 301 -8.23 -15.12 -3.23
C ASP A 301 -6.93 -14.99 -2.40
N GLY A 302 -6.97 -14.25 -1.29
CA GLY A 302 -5.88 -14.16 -0.31
C GLY A 302 -5.17 -12.82 -0.37
N TYR A 303 -5.51 -12.02 -1.37
CA TYR A 303 -5.00 -10.69 -1.59
C TYR A 303 -6.06 -9.69 -1.16
N LYS A 304 -5.72 -8.92 -0.12
CA LYS A 304 -6.61 -7.91 0.41
C LYS A 304 -6.67 -6.77 -0.59
N GLU A 305 -7.80 -6.56 -1.24
CA GLU A 305 -7.97 -5.39 -2.12
C GLU A 305 -8.18 -4.13 -1.30
N GLU A 306 -8.51 -4.23 -0.01
CA GLU A 306 -8.69 -3.08 0.86
C GLU A 306 -8.23 -3.33 2.30
N ILE A 307 -7.61 -2.33 2.92
CA ILE A 307 -7.20 -2.33 4.32
C ILE A 307 -7.65 -1.01 4.96
N ILE A 308 -8.23 -1.04 6.15
CA ILE A 308 -8.64 0.16 6.91
C ILE A 308 -8.08 0.06 8.32
N ASP A 309 -7.21 0.99 8.72
CA ASP A 309 -6.82 1.17 10.11
C ASP A 309 -7.82 2.06 10.82
N VAL A 310 -8.37 1.55 11.91
CA VAL A 310 -9.30 2.24 12.78
C VAL A 310 -8.60 2.53 14.10
N LYS A 311 -8.83 3.72 14.65
CA LYS A 311 -8.42 4.07 16.01
C LYS A 311 -9.57 4.75 16.67
N ASN A 312 -9.88 4.32 17.88
CA ASN A 312 -10.98 4.90 18.61
C ASN A 312 -12.27 4.96 17.78
N GLY A 313 -12.59 3.86 17.09
CA GLY A 313 -13.83 3.67 16.33
C GLY A 313 -13.93 4.52 15.06
N LEU A 314 -12.93 5.35 14.77
CA LEU A 314 -12.86 6.19 13.59
C LEU A 314 -11.78 5.67 12.65
N PRO A 315 -12.01 5.67 11.32
CA PRO A 315 -10.94 5.41 10.37
C PRO A 315 -9.84 6.44 10.58
N VAL A 316 -8.59 5.98 10.55
CA VAL A 316 -7.38 6.81 10.52
C VAL A 316 -6.71 6.68 9.18
N TYR A 317 -6.81 5.49 8.58
CA TYR A 317 -6.13 5.21 7.33
C TYR A 317 -6.85 4.12 6.53
N ARG A 318 -6.81 4.19 5.22
CA ARG A 318 -7.38 3.18 4.31
C ARG A 318 -6.46 3.02 3.09
N ARG A 319 -6.27 1.79 2.62
CA ARG A 319 -5.54 1.47 1.40
C ARG A 319 -6.41 0.59 0.51
N ILE A 320 -6.35 0.81 -0.79
CA ILE A 320 -7.04 0.01 -1.79
C ILE A 320 -6.01 -0.41 -2.86
N ASP A 321 -5.89 -1.72 -3.06
CA ASP A 321 -5.09 -2.40 -4.09
C ASP A 321 -6.04 -3.27 -4.93
N ALA A 322 -6.81 -2.61 -5.79
CA ALA A 322 -7.93 -3.20 -6.51
C ALA A 322 -7.50 -4.22 -7.58
N ASN A 323 -6.29 -4.09 -8.12
CA ASN A 323 -5.74 -5.02 -9.10
C ASN A 323 -4.76 -6.04 -8.49
N GLN A 324 -4.45 -5.90 -7.19
CA GLN A 324 -3.60 -6.78 -6.40
C GLN A 324 -2.16 -6.91 -6.91
N ASP A 325 -1.63 -5.86 -7.55
CA ASP A 325 -0.26 -5.83 -8.05
C ASP A 325 0.77 -5.43 -6.97
N GLY A 326 0.30 -5.05 -5.77
CA GLY A 326 1.12 -4.62 -4.65
C GLY A 326 1.34 -3.10 -4.59
N ASP A 327 0.92 -2.36 -5.62
CA ASP A 327 0.92 -0.90 -5.66
C ASP A 327 -0.49 -0.37 -5.41
N TYR A 328 -0.73 0.16 -4.21
CA TYR A 328 -2.04 0.71 -3.84
C TYR A 328 -2.49 1.80 -4.81
N GLU A 329 -3.62 1.61 -5.50
CA GLU A 329 -4.20 2.67 -6.33
C GLU A 329 -4.78 3.80 -5.48
N TRP A 330 -5.13 3.52 -4.22
CA TRP A 330 -5.64 4.53 -3.29
C TRP A 330 -5.04 4.35 -1.90
N GLU A 331 -4.58 5.45 -1.30
CA GLU A 331 -4.30 5.53 0.13
C GLU A 331 -4.98 6.77 0.71
N ILE A 332 -5.81 6.59 1.73
CA ILE A 332 -6.62 7.65 2.32
C ILE A 332 -6.21 7.79 3.78
N GLU A 333 -5.78 8.99 4.18
CA GLU A 333 -5.61 9.36 5.58
C GLU A 333 -6.85 10.12 6.04
N TYR A 334 -7.28 9.83 7.26
CA TYR A 334 -8.45 10.42 7.87
C TYR A 334 -8.05 11.28 9.08
N SER A 335 -8.77 12.38 9.29
CA SER A 335 -8.74 13.18 10.51
C SER A 335 -10.15 13.29 11.04
N ASP A 336 -10.36 12.84 12.28
CA ASP A 336 -11.67 12.85 12.95
C ASP A 336 -12.79 12.18 12.12
N GLY A 337 -12.44 11.09 11.42
CA GLY A 337 -13.38 10.30 10.61
C GLY A 337 -13.60 10.80 9.18
N SER A 338 -13.10 12.00 8.82
CA SER A 338 -13.19 12.56 7.47
C SER A 338 -11.85 12.44 6.73
N PRO A 339 -11.83 12.23 5.39
CA PRO A 339 -10.58 12.23 4.64
C PRO A 339 -9.84 13.56 4.78
N SER A 340 -8.59 13.50 5.23
CA SER A 340 -7.68 14.66 5.25
C SER A 340 -6.73 14.64 4.06
N ARG A 341 -6.46 13.45 3.50
CA ARG A 341 -5.55 13.27 2.37
C ARG A 341 -5.86 11.99 1.62
N ILE A 342 -5.76 12.05 0.29
CA ILE A 342 -5.89 10.89 -0.61
C ILE A 342 -4.68 10.85 -1.53
N ARG A 343 -3.98 9.72 -1.59
CA ARG A 343 -2.92 9.41 -2.56
C ARG A 343 -3.45 8.42 -3.58
N LEU A 344 -3.05 8.58 -4.83
CA LEU A 344 -3.52 7.83 -5.99
C LEU A 344 -2.33 7.27 -6.77
N ASP A 345 -2.55 6.12 -7.42
CA ASP A 345 -1.60 5.48 -8.34
C ASP A 345 -0.19 5.35 -7.70
N GLY A 346 -0.09 4.67 -6.55
CA GLY A 346 1.19 4.50 -5.83
C GLY A 346 1.78 5.80 -5.25
N GLY A 347 0.96 6.83 -5.07
CA GLY A 347 1.39 8.15 -4.59
C GLY A 347 1.87 9.10 -5.69
N ALA A 348 1.63 8.78 -6.96
CA ALA A 348 1.90 9.68 -8.08
C ALA A 348 1.06 10.96 -8.02
N LEU A 349 -0.15 10.91 -7.44
CA LEU A 349 -1.00 12.08 -7.18
C LEU A 349 -1.48 12.05 -5.72
N GLU A 350 -1.32 13.16 -5.00
CA GLU A 350 -1.77 13.37 -3.62
C GLU A 350 -2.75 14.55 -3.62
N ILE A 351 -3.86 14.43 -2.91
CA ILE A 351 -4.90 15.44 -2.77
C ILE A 351 -5.12 15.66 -1.28
N GLY A 352 -4.93 16.90 -0.80
CA GLY A 352 -5.15 17.28 0.59
C GLY A 352 -6.44 18.07 0.75
N PHE A 353 -7.16 17.83 1.84
CA PHE A 353 -8.45 18.47 2.13
C PHE A 353 -8.34 19.45 3.29
N VAL A 354 -9.27 20.40 3.33
CA VAL A 354 -9.49 21.23 4.51
C VAL A 354 -10.18 20.38 5.57
N LYS A 355 -9.48 20.15 6.69
CA LYS A 355 -9.92 19.24 7.75
C LYS A 355 -11.35 19.51 8.21
N GLU A 356 -11.71 20.78 8.39
CA GLU A 356 -13.03 21.18 8.91
C GLU A 356 -14.11 21.35 7.83
N ALA A 357 -13.76 21.14 6.54
CA ALA A 357 -14.63 21.48 5.42
C ALA A 357 -14.59 20.43 4.28
N TYR A 358 -14.30 19.16 4.56
CA TYR A 358 -14.45 18.08 3.57
C TYR A 358 -15.83 18.18 2.87
N PRO A 359 -15.91 18.06 1.52
CA PRO A 359 -14.89 17.62 0.55
C PRO A 359 -14.07 18.75 -0.10
N GLU A 360 -13.87 19.87 0.59
CA GLU A 360 -13.08 20.99 0.09
C GLU A 360 -11.59 20.67 0.00
N VAL A 361 -10.99 20.88 -1.18
CA VAL A 361 -9.60 20.56 -1.46
C VAL A 361 -8.70 21.76 -1.15
N LEU A 362 -7.67 21.51 -0.35
CA LEU A 362 -6.64 22.48 0.01
C LEU A 362 -5.49 22.51 -1.00
N PHE A 363 -5.00 21.34 -1.41
CA PHE A 363 -3.89 21.23 -2.34
C PHE A 363 -3.93 19.93 -3.14
N MET A 364 -3.18 19.90 -4.24
CA MET A 364 -2.89 18.70 -5.01
C MET A 364 -1.41 18.66 -5.34
N ARG A 365 -0.79 17.50 -5.21
CA ARG A 365 0.62 17.28 -5.48
C ARG A 365 0.80 16.12 -6.43
N ARG A 366 1.59 16.29 -7.49
CA ARG A 366 1.84 15.25 -8.49
C ARG A 366 3.33 15.01 -8.65
N LYS A 367 3.74 13.75 -8.67
CA LYS A 367 5.10 13.32 -9.02
C LYS A 367 5.10 12.70 -10.41
N ALA A 368 5.90 13.24 -11.33
CA ALA A 368 6.04 12.70 -12.68
C ALA A 368 7.37 13.14 -13.29
N ASN A 369 8.05 12.21 -13.98
CA ASN A 369 9.25 12.50 -14.79
C ASN A 369 10.37 13.24 -14.01
N GLY A 370 10.63 12.86 -12.75
CA GLY A 370 11.65 13.51 -11.91
C GLY A 370 11.29 14.92 -11.42
N LEU A 371 10.02 15.30 -11.51
CA LEU A 371 9.47 16.55 -10.98
C LEU A 371 8.37 16.28 -9.97
N GLN A 372 8.33 17.09 -8.92
CA GLN A 372 7.25 17.16 -7.95
C GLN A 372 6.55 18.52 -8.08
N GLY A 373 5.30 18.51 -8.55
CA GLY A 373 4.47 19.70 -8.61
C GLY A 373 3.42 19.73 -7.51
N GLU A 374 3.10 20.91 -7.00
CA GLU A 374 2.04 21.13 -6.02
C GLU A 374 1.23 22.36 -6.40
N ALA A 375 -0.09 22.25 -6.43
CA ALA A 375 -1.04 23.35 -6.58
C ALA A 375 -1.85 23.52 -5.29
N GLU A 376 -1.83 24.71 -4.71
CA GLU A 376 -2.68 25.09 -3.57
C GLU A 376 -3.88 25.91 -4.07
N PHE A 377 -5.06 25.64 -3.51
CA PHE A 377 -6.31 26.28 -3.88
C PHE A 377 -6.76 27.30 -2.84
N GLN A 378 -7.63 28.22 -3.26
CA GLN A 378 -8.37 29.07 -2.34
C GLN A 378 -9.41 28.23 -1.59
N THR A 379 -9.63 28.57 -0.32
CA THR A 379 -10.71 27.97 0.48
C THR A 379 -12.07 28.14 -0.20
N GLY A 380 -12.85 27.08 -0.26
CA GLY A 380 -14.18 26.98 -0.87
C GLY A 380 -14.18 26.96 -2.39
N ALA A 381 -13.01 26.93 -3.02
CA ALA A 381 -12.90 27.13 -4.46
C ALA A 381 -12.92 25.83 -5.27
N PHE A 382 -12.55 24.71 -4.64
CA PHE A 382 -12.58 23.40 -5.27
C PHE A 382 -13.09 22.34 -4.29
N PHE A 383 -14.08 21.57 -4.72
CA PHE A 383 -14.67 20.47 -3.96
C PHE A 383 -14.52 19.18 -4.75
N TRP A 384 -14.05 18.12 -4.11
CA TRP A 384 -13.92 16.83 -4.74
C TRP A 384 -14.26 15.72 -3.75
N ASP A 385 -15.41 15.08 -3.96
CA ASP A 385 -15.83 13.92 -3.18
C ASP A 385 -15.68 12.64 -4.01
N PRO A 386 -14.73 11.75 -3.68
CA PRO A 386 -14.65 10.42 -4.29
C PRO A 386 -15.94 9.59 -4.14
N GLY A 387 -16.81 9.88 -3.15
CA GLY A 387 -18.08 9.19 -2.91
C GLY A 387 -19.18 9.42 -3.95
N SER A 388 -19.00 10.37 -4.87
CA SER A 388 -19.90 10.55 -6.02
C SER A 388 -19.79 9.43 -7.07
N GLY A 389 -18.75 8.59 -6.98
CA GLY A 389 -18.62 7.32 -7.69
C GLY A 389 -18.76 6.16 -6.71
N ASN A 390 -19.87 5.43 -6.83
CA ASN A 390 -20.21 4.23 -6.07
C ASN A 390 -18.99 3.29 -5.85
N PRO A 391 -18.40 3.21 -4.63
CA PRO A 391 -17.17 2.44 -4.38
C PRO A 391 -17.42 0.93 -4.25
N GLY A 392 -18.67 0.49 -4.40
CA GLY A 392 -19.04 -0.90 -4.14
C GLY A 392 -18.48 -1.91 -5.13
N PHE A 393 -18.40 -1.60 -6.42
CA PHE A 393 -17.95 -2.52 -7.48
C PHE A 393 -17.65 -1.75 -8.79
N GLY A 394 -17.36 -0.45 -8.70
CA GLY A 394 -17.20 0.44 -9.84
C GLY A 394 -15.79 1.03 -9.88
N LYS A 395 -15.25 1.22 -11.10
CA LYS A 395 -14.11 2.11 -11.30
C LYS A 395 -14.41 3.45 -10.62
N LEU A 396 -13.71 3.75 -9.53
CA LEU A 396 -13.70 5.09 -8.95
C LEU A 396 -13.30 6.04 -10.07
N SER A 397 -14.19 6.99 -10.40
CA SER A 397 -13.96 7.91 -11.51
C SER A 397 -12.73 8.74 -11.20
N ARG A 398 -11.71 8.66 -12.07
CA ARG A 398 -10.64 9.64 -12.07
C ARG A 398 -11.28 11.02 -12.06
N PRO A 399 -10.76 11.96 -11.28
CA PRO A 399 -11.33 13.28 -11.22
C PRO A 399 -11.45 13.89 -12.63
N ASP A 400 -12.66 14.10 -13.13
CA ASP A 400 -12.91 14.66 -14.47
C ASP A 400 -12.75 16.18 -14.42
N TRP A 401 -11.52 16.65 -14.61
CA TRP A 401 -11.18 18.06 -14.40
C TRP A 401 -10.91 18.76 -15.73
N GLN A 402 -11.68 19.81 -16.00
CA GLN A 402 -11.34 20.79 -17.02
C GLN A 402 -10.32 21.77 -16.43
N GLU A 403 -9.08 21.76 -16.93
CA GLU A 403 -7.99 22.64 -16.48
C GLU A 403 -8.43 24.11 -16.39
N SER A 404 -9.25 24.58 -17.33
CA SER A 404 -9.77 25.95 -17.39
C SER A 404 -10.62 26.36 -16.18
N ARG A 405 -11.17 25.39 -15.43
CA ARG A 405 -11.96 25.65 -14.22
C ARG A 405 -11.10 25.75 -12.96
N LEU A 406 -9.89 25.21 -12.97
CA LEU A 406 -9.01 25.20 -11.79
C LEU A 406 -8.20 26.50 -11.66
N TRP A 407 -7.71 27.03 -12.78
CA TRP A 407 -6.82 28.20 -12.80
C TRP A 407 -7.32 29.42 -12.01
N PRO A 408 -8.59 29.84 -12.08
CA PRO A 408 -9.09 31.00 -11.31
C PRO A 408 -8.99 30.83 -9.80
N HIS A 409 -8.90 29.59 -9.34
CA HIS A 409 -9.01 29.18 -7.94
C HIS A 409 -7.68 28.74 -7.33
N ILE A 410 -6.62 28.64 -8.15
CA ILE A 410 -5.26 28.36 -7.68
C ILE A 410 -4.71 29.61 -6.99
N ARG A 411 -4.09 29.40 -5.83
CA ARG A 411 -3.36 30.42 -5.06
C ARG A 411 -1.86 30.32 -5.27
N ARG A 412 -1.33 29.09 -5.34
CA ARG A 412 0.11 28.84 -5.45
C ARG A 412 0.36 27.60 -6.29
N ILE A 413 1.38 27.65 -7.14
CA ILE A 413 1.98 26.46 -7.74
C ILE A 413 3.44 26.40 -7.29
N ALA A 414 3.88 25.25 -6.81
CA ALA A 414 5.28 24.94 -6.57
C ALA A 414 5.70 23.78 -7.48
N LEU A 415 6.91 23.85 -8.03
CA LEU A 415 7.53 22.83 -8.85
C LEU A 415 8.95 22.61 -8.33
N ASP A 416 9.24 21.41 -7.87
CA ASP A 416 10.54 21.01 -7.35
C ASP A 416 11.12 19.91 -8.24
N THR A 417 12.44 19.93 -8.47
CA THR A 417 13.15 18.77 -9.03
C THR A 417 13.27 17.68 -7.96
N GLU A 418 13.33 16.42 -8.36
CA GLU A 418 13.37 15.29 -7.43
C GLU A 418 14.61 15.31 -6.51
N ASP A 419 15.73 15.84 -7.01
CA ASP A 419 16.95 16.08 -6.23
C ASP A 419 16.88 17.30 -5.29
N GLY A 420 15.79 18.08 -5.33
CA GLY A 420 15.59 19.31 -4.56
C GLY A 420 16.48 20.48 -4.99
N MET A 421 17.27 20.32 -6.05
CA MET A 421 18.24 21.34 -6.48
C MET A 421 17.60 22.54 -7.16
N LYS A 422 16.38 22.40 -7.71
CA LYS A 422 15.65 23.52 -8.33
C LYS A 422 14.23 23.58 -7.81
N ARG A 423 13.80 24.80 -7.50
CA ARG A 423 12.46 25.10 -7.01
C ARG A 423 11.88 26.30 -7.73
N THR A 424 10.69 26.16 -8.28
CA THR A 424 9.90 27.25 -8.86
C THR A 424 8.61 27.40 -8.09
N ILE A 425 8.28 28.60 -7.64
CA ILE A 425 7.02 28.92 -6.96
C ILE A 425 6.35 30.07 -7.69
N VAL A 426 5.08 29.95 -8.00
CA VAL A 426 4.25 31.00 -8.60
C VAL A 426 3.05 31.23 -7.71
N TRP A 427 2.81 32.48 -7.32
CA TRP A 427 1.64 32.91 -6.57
C TRP A 427 0.66 33.59 -7.50
N PHE A 428 -0.63 33.33 -7.28
CA PHE A 428 -1.72 33.80 -8.12
C PHE A 428 -2.70 34.67 -7.33
N VAL A 429 -3.26 35.67 -8.00
CA VAL A 429 -4.38 36.49 -7.52
C VAL A 429 -5.43 36.45 -8.61
N GLN A 430 -6.62 35.93 -8.29
CA GLN A 430 -7.74 35.77 -9.25
C GLN A 430 -7.35 35.00 -10.53
N GLY A 431 -6.49 33.99 -10.40
CA GLY A 431 -6.00 33.17 -11.52
C GLY A 431 -4.90 33.80 -12.37
N LEU A 432 -4.48 35.03 -12.08
CA LEU A 432 -3.35 35.69 -12.73
C LEU A 432 -2.10 35.58 -11.86
N PRO A 433 -0.91 35.36 -12.44
CA PRO A 433 0.32 35.37 -11.66
C PRO A 433 0.50 36.76 -11.05
N ALA A 434 0.92 36.78 -9.78
CA ALA A 434 1.21 37.98 -9.00
C ALA A 434 2.69 38.03 -8.61
N LYS A 435 3.28 36.87 -8.31
CA LYS A 435 4.71 36.72 -8.01
C LYS A 435 5.20 35.38 -8.53
N ALA A 436 6.45 35.32 -8.98
CA ALA A 436 7.13 34.06 -9.23
C ALA A 436 8.54 34.09 -8.61
N SER A 437 9.03 32.94 -8.18
CA SER A 437 10.38 32.74 -7.66
C SER A 437 10.94 31.44 -8.22
N MET A 438 12.20 31.46 -8.62
CA MET A 438 12.98 30.33 -9.08
C MET A 438 14.26 30.30 -8.26
N ALA A 439 14.56 29.18 -7.61
CA ALA A 439 15.76 29.01 -6.82
C ALA A 439 16.54 27.79 -7.32
N GLU A 440 17.86 27.92 -7.36
CA GLU A 440 18.78 26.81 -7.56
C GLU A 440 19.65 26.67 -6.32
N TYR A 441 19.77 25.45 -5.83
CA TYR A 441 20.52 25.08 -4.62
C TYR A 441 21.78 24.30 -5.01
N PRO A 442 22.89 24.49 -4.28
CA PRO A 442 24.04 23.63 -4.42
C PRO A 442 23.74 22.22 -3.86
N GLU A 443 24.32 21.18 -4.47
CA GLU A 443 24.17 19.78 -4.03
C GLU A 443 24.48 19.55 -2.54
N TRP A 444 25.37 20.37 -1.97
CA TRP A 444 25.87 20.23 -0.61
C TRP A 444 25.12 21.07 0.45
N ASP A 445 24.19 21.96 0.05
CA ASP A 445 23.39 22.78 0.96
C ASP A 445 22.02 23.16 0.34
N LEU A 446 21.01 22.31 0.55
CA LEU A 446 19.63 22.55 0.09
C LEU A 446 18.87 23.62 0.91
N GLN A 447 19.48 24.20 1.94
CA GLN A 447 18.85 25.27 2.73
C GLN A 447 19.18 26.66 2.20
N LYS A 448 20.34 26.81 1.55
CA LYS A 448 20.80 28.10 1.01
C LYS A 448 20.85 28.05 -0.51
N PRO A 449 19.98 28.79 -1.22
CA PRO A 449 20.05 28.84 -2.67
C PRO A 449 21.39 29.44 -3.08
N ARG A 450 21.96 28.98 -4.19
CA ARG A 450 23.11 29.64 -4.84
C ARG A 450 22.62 30.78 -5.75
N TRP A 451 21.47 30.57 -6.36
CA TRP A 451 20.87 31.49 -7.31
C TRP A 451 19.38 31.60 -7.07
N ILE A 452 18.84 32.82 -7.13
CA ILE A 452 17.41 33.10 -7.06
C ILE A 452 17.05 34.05 -8.20
N ARG A 453 15.92 33.81 -8.85
CA ARG A 453 15.26 34.74 -9.73
C ARG A 453 13.81 34.92 -9.34
N GLU A 454 13.39 36.15 -9.16
CA GLU A 454 12.02 36.49 -8.82
C GLU A 454 11.41 37.45 -9.84
N PHE A 455 10.09 37.38 -9.97
CA PHE A 455 9.29 38.30 -10.77
C PHE A 455 8.07 38.76 -10.00
N ILE A 456 7.68 40.00 -10.24
CA ILE A 456 6.42 40.57 -9.78
C ILE A 456 5.57 40.93 -11.00
N TYR A 457 4.28 40.62 -10.90
CA TYR A 457 3.31 40.80 -11.96
C TYR A 457 2.22 41.77 -11.51
N VAL A 458 1.74 42.59 -12.44
CA VAL A 458 0.55 43.45 -12.30
C VAL A 458 -0.43 43.01 -13.37
N ASP A 459 -1.63 42.59 -12.96
CA ASP A 459 -2.66 42.08 -13.87
C ASP A 459 -2.15 40.97 -14.81
N GLY A 460 -1.29 40.09 -14.28
CA GLY A 460 -0.67 38.98 -15.02
C GLY A 460 0.49 39.37 -15.94
N ILE A 461 0.89 40.65 -15.97
CA ILE A 461 1.98 41.17 -16.80
C ILE A 461 3.21 41.46 -15.90
N ILE A 462 4.39 41.00 -16.30
CA ILE A 462 5.64 41.25 -15.56
C ILE A 462 5.88 42.76 -15.47
N SER A 463 6.12 43.24 -14.24
CA SER A 463 6.38 44.64 -13.90
C SER A 463 7.78 44.84 -13.31
N ALA A 464 8.28 43.84 -12.57
CA ALA A 464 9.62 43.86 -12.01
C ALA A 464 10.22 42.45 -11.95
N GLY A 465 11.55 42.40 -11.93
CA GLY A 465 12.32 41.19 -11.68
C GLY A 465 13.51 41.45 -10.77
N ARG A 466 13.99 40.40 -10.13
CA ARG A 466 15.23 40.40 -9.36
C ARG A 466 15.99 39.12 -9.63
N ARG A 467 17.30 39.21 -9.79
CA ARG A 467 18.21 38.07 -9.77
C ARG A 467 19.19 38.25 -8.63
N SER A 468 19.46 37.18 -7.91
CA SER A 468 20.38 37.17 -6.81
C SER A 468 21.30 35.98 -6.95
N PHE A 469 22.59 36.19 -6.72
CA PHE A 469 23.59 35.13 -6.68
C PHE A 469 24.40 35.27 -5.40
N SER A 470 24.70 34.14 -4.77
CA SER A 470 25.51 34.11 -3.56
C SER A 470 26.31 32.82 -3.47
N THR A 471 27.60 32.98 -3.22
CA THR A 471 28.55 31.94 -2.86
C THR A 471 29.42 32.44 -1.70
N THR A 472 30.34 31.62 -1.20
CA THR A 472 31.31 32.06 -0.19
C THR A 472 32.27 33.15 -0.69
N ALA A 473 32.49 33.24 -2.01
CA ALA A 473 33.45 34.16 -2.61
C ALA A 473 32.79 35.39 -3.25
N GLU A 474 31.54 35.27 -3.68
CA GLU A 474 30.89 36.26 -4.55
C GLU A 474 29.41 36.39 -4.21
N LYS A 475 28.90 37.62 -4.24
CA LYS A 475 27.48 37.92 -4.03
C LYS A 475 27.07 39.12 -4.86
N TRP A 476 25.90 39.11 -5.47
CA TRP A 476 25.36 40.27 -6.19
C TRP A 476 23.85 40.17 -6.39
N GLU A 477 23.19 41.31 -6.58
CA GLU A 477 21.81 41.40 -7.03
C GLU A 477 21.70 42.21 -8.34
N LEU A 478 20.78 41.80 -9.21
CA LEU A 478 20.38 42.52 -10.41
C LEU A 478 18.87 42.79 -10.33
N TYR A 479 18.49 44.05 -10.43
CA TYR A 479 17.11 44.51 -10.47
C TYR A 479 16.69 44.78 -11.91
N GLU A 480 15.50 44.31 -12.28
CA GLU A 480 14.95 44.35 -13.63
C GLU A 480 13.63 45.14 -13.61
N ARG A 481 13.51 46.21 -14.40
CA ARG A 481 12.28 46.98 -14.56
C ARG A 481 11.59 46.62 -15.88
N TYR A 482 10.28 46.40 -15.83
CA TYR A 482 9.49 46.05 -17.00
C TYR A 482 8.34 47.04 -17.24
N GLU A 483 8.03 47.32 -18.50
CA GLU A 483 6.86 48.06 -18.93
C GLU A 483 6.08 47.24 -19.95
N ASN A 484 4.80 46.94 -19.65
CA ASN A 484 3.95 46.07 -20.47
C ASN A 484 4.62 44.71 -20.79
N GLY A 485 5.32 44.13 -19.81
CA GLY A 485 6.01 42.85 -19.93
C GLY A 485 7.35 42.91 -20.68
N LYS A 486 7.79 44.09 -21.12
CA LYS A 486 9.09 44.29 -21.80
C LYS A 486 10.10 44.88 -20.83
N LEU A 487 11.31 44.32 -20.79
CA LEU A 487 12.40 44.84 -19.96
C LEU A 487 12.81 46.24 -20.46
N THR A 488 12.72 47.25 -19.59
CA THR A 488 13.03 48.65 -19.88
C THR A 488 14.12 49.24 -19.00
N GLY A 489 14.57 48.54 -17.95
CA GLY A 489 15.67 49.03 -17.11
C GLY A 489 16.38 47.93 -16.34
N LEU A 490 17.66 48.17 -16.02
CA LEU A 490 18.51 47.27 -15.24
C LEU A 490 19.32 48.05 -14.21
N ALA A 491 19.53 47.45 -13.05
CA ALA A 491 20.36 48.03 -12.00
C ALA A 491 21.10 46.93 -11.25
N TRP A 492 22.38 47.15 -10.94
CA TRP A 492 23.25 46.12 -10.37
C TRP A 492 23.74 46.52 -8.97
N ASP A 493 23.54 45.66 -7.99
CA ASP A 493 24.05 45.81 -6.63
C ASP A 493 25.13 44.75 -6.37
N PRO A 494 26.42 45.09 -6.57
CA PRO A 494 27.54 44.15 -6.43
C PRO A 494 27.77 43.62 -5.01
N ALA A 495 27.08 44.15 -4.00
CA ALA A 495 27.30 43.77 -2.61
C ALA A 495 26.01 43.34 -1.90
N MET A 496 24.88 43.34 -2.62
CA MET A 496 23.52 43.10 -2.11
C MET A 496 23.13 44.04 -0.94
N GLN A 497 23.63 45.28 -0.96
CA GLN A 497 23.48 46.25 0.14
C GLN A 497 22.17 47.05 0.07
N GLY A 498 21.35 46.85 -0.97
CA GLY A 498 20.19 47.69 -1.29
C GLY A 498 20.57 49.05 -1.89
N ARG A 499 21.76 49.14 -2.51
CA ARG A 499 22.27 50.37 -3.16
C ARG A 499 22.77 50.05 -4.57
N PRO A 500 21.86 49.74 -5.51
CA PRO A 500 22.26 49.41 -6.86
C PRO A 500 22.88 50.61 -7.59
N LEU A 501 23.85 50.29 -8.43
CA LEU A 501 24.32 51.14 -9.50
C LEU A 501 23.31 51.05 -10.66
N TYR A 502 22.57 52.12 -10.87
CA TYR A 502 21.56 52.19 -11.93
C TYR A 502 22.20 52.48 -13.28
N LEU A 503 21.84 51.69 -14.29
CA LEU A 503 22.27 51.85 -15.67
C LEU A 503 21.15 52.57 -16.43
N LYS A 504 21.32 53.87 -16.69
CA LYS A 504 20.22 54.76 -17.10
C LYS A 504 19.63 54.51 -18.50
N ASP A 505 18.29 54.66 -18.56
CA ASP A 505 17.24 54.37 -19.54
C ASP A 505 17.34 54.71 -21.06
N TRP A 506 18.36 55.41 -21.60
CA TRP A 506 18.23 55.96 -22.98
C TRP A 506 18.59 54.99 -24.12
N ALA A 507 19.20 53.85 -23.80
CA ALA A 507 19.61 52.86 -24.81
C ALA A 507 18.50 51.87 -25.23
N LEU A 508 17.31 51.92 -24.62
CA LEU A 508 16.25 50.92 -24.84
C LEU A 508 15.11 51.41 -25.75
N GLY A 509 15.16 52.67 -26.21
CA GLY A 509 14.11 53.28 -27.03
C GLY A 509 13.92 52.69 -28.43
N LYS A 510 14.84 51.87 -28.94
CA LYS A 510 14.71 51.18 -30.22
C LYS A 510 15.64 49.96 -30.27
N TYR A 511 15.08 48.77 -30.05
CA TYR A 511 15.69 47.47 -30.38
C TYR A 511 17.02 47.14 -29.65
N MET A 512 16.96 46.48 -28.50
CA MET A 512 18.04 45.56 -28.13
C MET A 512 17.54 44.36 -27.33
N GLN A 513 17.83 43.17 -27.85
CA GLN A 513 18.08 41.97 -27.03
C GLN A 513 19.37 42.24 -26.24
N VAL A 514 19.26 42.69 -25.00
CA VAL A 514 20.37 42.67 -24.06
C VAL A 514 20.45 41.25 -23.49
N GLN A 515 21.46 40.49 -23.91
CA GLN A 515 21.82 39.25 -23.24
C GLN A 515 22.95 39.56 -22.26
N ALA A 516 22.60 39.66 -20.98
CA ALA A 516 23.58 39.71 -19.90
C ALA A 516 24.04 38.30 -19.58
N TRP A 517 25.32 38.04 -19.80
CA TRP A 517 26.06 36.87 -19.35
C TRP A 517 27.35 37.38 -18.70
N ASP A 518 27.77 36.78 -17.60
CA ASP A 518 29.15 36.86 -17.14
C ASP A 518 29.89 35.72 -17.87
N LEU A 519 30.51 36.05 -19.03
CA LEU A 519 31.05 35.04 -19.95
C LEU A 519 32.36 34.43 -19.46
N ASP A 520 33.07 35.09 -18.56
CA ASP A 520 34.35 34.65 -18.00
C ASP A 520 34.31 34.42 -16.47
N ALA A 521 33.16 34.59 -15.84
CA ALA A 521 32.92 34.34 -14.42
C ALA A 521 33.84 35.17 -13.50
N ASP A 522 34.20 36.38 -13.95
CA ASP A 522 35.09 37.28 -13.21
C ASP A 522 34.35 38.19 -12.22
N GLY A 523 33.02 38.08 -12.16
CA GLY A 523 32.15 38.86 -11.29
C GLY A 523 31.80 40.25 -11.83
N TRP A 524 32.22 40.59 -13.05
CA TRP A 524 31.82 41.79 -13.77
C TRP A 524 30.83 41.45 -14.90
N MET A 525 29.83 42.30 -15.09
CA MET A 525 28.84 42.08 -16.14
C MET A 525 29.40 42.46 -17.51
N ASP A 526 29.62 41.48 -18.38
CA ASP A 526 29.92 41.69 -19.80
C ASP A 526 28.68 42.18 -20.56
N VAL A 527 28.58 43.50 -20.76
CA VAL A 527 27.49 44.09 -21.57
C VAL A 527 27.94 44.24 -23.02
N ARG A 528 27.49 43.35 -23.90
CA ARG A 528 27.63 43.56 -25.35
C ARG A 528 26.48 44.42 -25.88
N ARG A 529 26.81 45.58 -26.44
CA ARG A 529 25.88 46.42 -27.23
C ARG A 529 25.83 45.93 -28.68
N PHE A 530 24.63 45.83 -29.24
CA PHE A 530 24.43 45.70 -30.69
C PHE A 530 23.85 47.00 -31.26
N LEU A 531 24.47 47.49 -32.33
CA LEU A 531 24.08 48.73 -33.02
C LEU A 531 22.67 48.63 -33.63
N ASN A 532 21.88 49.69 -33.49
CA ASN A 532 20.63 49.87 -34.23
C ASN A 532 20.95 50.15 -35.71
N PRO A 533 20.47 49.33 -36.66
CA PRO A 533 20.80 49.47 -38.08
C PRO A 533 20.25 50.75 -38.75
N GLN A 534 19.38 51.53 -38.09
CA GLN A 534 18.72 52.68 -38.72
C GLN A 534 19.40 54.05 -38.51
N THR A 535 20.29 54.21 -37.53
CA THR A 535 20.83 55.55 -37.21
C THR A 535 22.34 55.64 -37.02
N GLY A 536 23.08 54.52 -36.86
CA GLY A 536 24.55 54.52 -36.91
C GLY A 536 25.30 55.32 -35.83
N ASP A 537 24.62 56.01 -34.91
CA ASP A 537 25.26 56.79 -33.85
C ASP A 537 25.41 55.99 -32.55
N ASP A 538 26.64 55.93 -32.05
CA ASP A 538 26.99 55.41 -30.73
C ASP A 538 26.45 56.34 -29.63
N ALA A 539 25.68 55.80 -28.68
CA ALA A 539 25.44 56.48 -27.41
C ALA A 539 26.77 56.55 -26.63
N LYS A 540 27.42 57.73 -26.63
CA LYS A 540 28.84 57.86 -26.26
C LYS A 540 29.16 57.79 -24.76
N GLU A 541 28.20 57.88 -23.85
CA GLU A 541 28.50 57.75 -22.42
C GLU A 541 27.45 56.87 -21.72
N LEU A 542 27.89 56.04 -20.79
CA LEU A 542 27.02 55.32 -19.87
C LEU A 542 27.03 56.12 -18.57
N GLU A 543 25.95 56.85 -18.28
CA GLU A 543 25.77 57.47 -16.97
C GLU A 543 25.39 56.39 -15.96
N ILE A 544 26.30 56.12 -15.02
CA ILE A 544 26.06 55.24 -13.86
C ILE A 544 25.84 56.15 -12.65
N GLY A 545 24.71 55.98 -11.96
CA GLY A 545 24.42 56.68 -10.71
C GLY A 545 24.00 55.70 -9.62
N GLU A 546 24.33 56.01 -8.37
CA GLU A 546 23.77 55.30 -7.22
C GLU A 546 22.30 55.67 -7.06
N MET A 547 21.43 54.66 -6.99
CA MET A 547 20.01 54.83 -6.67
C MET A 547 19.62 53.82 -5.60
N ARG A 548 18.52 54.04 -4.89
CA ARG A 548 17.97 53.01 -4.00
C ARG A 548 17.11 52.05 -4.81
N SER A 549 16.93 50.83 -4.32
CA SER A 549 16.04 49.83 -4.95
C SER A 549 14.62 50.37 -5.17
N GLU A 550 14.12 51.19 -4.24
CA GLU A 550 12.77 51.77 -4.28
C GLU A 550 12.62 52.83 -5.37
N ASP A 551 13.72 53.45 -5.81
CA ASP A 551 13.70 54.46 -6.87
C ASP A 551 13.56 53.82 -8.26
N LEU A 552 13.83 52.52 -8.36
CA LEU A 552 13.96 51.79 -9.63
C LEU A 552 12.81 50.83 -9.90
N LEU A 553 12.19 50.34 -8.84
CA LEU A 553 11.11 49.38 -8.89
C LEU A 553 9.86 49.94 -8.22
N PRO A 554 8.66 49.66 -8.73
CA PRO A 554 7.41 50.10 -8.10
C PRO A 554 7.10 49.35 -6.78
N TRP A 555 8.06 48.62 -6.21
CA TRP A 555 7.92 47.72 -5.07
C TRP A 555 9.10 47.90 -4.12
N SER A 556 8.86 47.85 -2.80
CA SER A 556 9.94 47.93 -1.81
C SER A 556 10.76 46.64 -1.74
N LYS A 557 12.02 46.76 -1.29
CA LYS A 557 12.90 45.61 -1.00
C LYS A 557 12.24 44.57 -0.09
N ASP A 558 11.39 45.01 0.84
CA ASP A 558 10.68 44.15 1.80
C ASP A 558 9.66 43.19 1.15
N GLY A 559 9.21 43.46 -0.08
CA GLY A 559 8.30 42.58 -0.82
C GLY A 559 8.99 41.39 -1.50
N TRP A 560 10.32 41.42 -1.59
CA TRP A 560 11.12 40.36 -2.16
C TRP A 560 11.51 39.34 -1.10
N TYR A 561 11.71 38.08 -1.49
CA TYR A 561 12.12 37.04 -0.54
C TYR A 561 13.45 37.44 0.12
N SER A 562 13.51 37.58 1.44
CA SER A 562 14.80 37.85 2.08
C SER A 562 15.68 36.61 1.93
N TRP A 563 16.91 36.80 1.46
CA TRP A 563 17.96 35.83 1.78
C TRP A 563 17.97 35.77 3.30
N GLY A 564 17.61 34.61 3.86
CA GLY A 564 17.27 34.48 5.27
C GLY A 564 18.23 35.27 6.14
N ALA A 565 17.67 36.05 7.06
CA ALA A 565 18.39 36.45 8.25
C ALA A 565 18.79 35.14 8.96
N VAL A 566 19.96 34.63 8.62
CA VAL A 566 20.73 33.86 9.58
C VAL A 566 21.20 34.93 10.54
N GLU A 567 20.50 35.06 11.67
CA GLU A 567 21.08 35.65 12.87
C GLU A 567 22.49 35.05 13.02
N GLU A 568 23.51 35.90 13.03
CA GLU A 568 24.82 35.51 13.58
C GLU A 568 24.69 35.10 15.05
#